data_AF-A0A7X9AUX5-F1
#
_entry.id   AF-A0A7X9AUX5-F1
#
_cell.length_a   1.000
_cell.length_b   1.000
_cell.length_c   1.000
_cell.angle_alpha   90.00
_cell.angle_beta   90.00
_cell.angle_gamma   90.00
#
_symmetry.space_group_name_H-M   'P 1'
#
loop_
_entity.id
_entity.type
_entity.pdbx_description
1 polymer ?
#
loop_
_entity_poly.entity_id
_entity_poly.type
_entity_poly.pdbx_seq_one_letter_code
_entity_poly.pdbx_strand_id
1 'polypeptide(L)'
;MLTLVIGIVTAIVVWFGLNSAWPGHPVWNSIAAVVGFLGVGLVINLQIKKRLEAIFGEVQSSILETQEHLRRKINMLQNKMQGGPRVQAMVEKEQAEAIMKAIKILDKVAPLKKWNLLAARQADTLRGQLLFQIKDFTAADPYLDKAIILDPVTLAMKMTRLYKRGRMEDVTKAFKKGIRRFKDEKSTLIYALYSWILVQEDRVDEAVALLFEAKSKTESEVLKQNWEHLANGRLKRFSNAGLGEQWYALYLEVPKAPKIRQQAGFGGPGMGGFR
;
A
#
# COMPACT_ATOMS: atom_id res chain seq x y z
N MET A 1 -8.07 16.85 -18.70
CA MET A 1 -7.87 17.68 -19.91
C MET A 1 -9.12 18.47 -20.25
N LEU A 2 -10.31 17.86 -20.20
CA LEU A 2 -11.59 18.57 -20.42
C LEU A 2 -11.85 19.72 -19.44
N THR A 3 -11.38 19.61 -18.19
CA THR A 3 -11.38 20.69 -17.18
C THR A 3 -10.71 21.97 -17.67
N LEU A 4 -9.52 21.86 -18.28
CA LEU A 4 -8.79 23.01 -18.79
C LEU A 4 -9.48 23.62 -20.00
N VAL A 5 -10.00 22.78 -20.90
CA VAL A 5 -10.74 23.24 -22.09
C VAL A 5 -11.98 24.02 -21.67
N ILE A 6 -12.80 23.47 -20.78
CA ILE A 6 -14.01 24.15 -20.28
C ILE A 6 -13.64 25.43 -19.55
N GLY A 7 -12.60 25.40 -18.69
CA GLY A 7 -12.11 26.60 -18.02
C GLY A 7 -11.73 27.70 -19.01
N ILE A 8 -10.95 27.38 -20.05
CA ILE A 8 -10.50 28.34 -21.08
C ILE A 8 -11.71 28.90 -21.83
N VAL A 9 -12.65 28.06 -22.25
CA VAL A 9 -13.88 28.49 -22.93
C VAL A 9 -14.69 29.43 -22.02
N THR A 10 -14.85 29.11 -20.75
CA THR A 10 -15.51 30.00 -19.78
C THR A 10 -14.79 31.33 -19.67
N ALA A 11 -13.44 31.34 -19.59
CA ALA A 11 -12.66 32.57 -19.53
C ALA A 11 -12.89 33.46 -20.76
N ILE A 12 -12.89 32.86 -21.96
CA ILE A 12 -13.13 33.55 -23.23
C ILE A 12 -14.55 34.14 -23.25
N VAL A 13 -15.56 33.34 -22.91
CA VAL A 13 -16.96 33.80 -22.90
C VAL A 13 -17.17 34.93 -21.89
N VAL A 14 -16.62 34.81 -20.68
CA VAL A 14 -16.69 35.86 -19.66
C VAL A 14 -15.99 37.13 -20.14
N TRP A 15 -14.81 37.01 -20.75
CA TRP A 15 -14.06 38.17 -21.23
C TRP A 15 -14.80 38.92 -22.35
N PHE A 16 -15.22 38.21 -23.42
CA PHE A 16 -15.92 38.83 -24.55
C PHE A 16 -17.32 39.33 -24.17
N GLY A 17 -18.02 38.62 -23.30
CA GLY A 17 -19.33 39.03 -22.78
C GLY A 17 -19.23 40.32 -21.97
N LEU A 18 -18.28 40.42 -21.04
CA LEU A 18 -18.06 41.63 -20.26
C LEU A 18 -17.51 42.78 -21.10
N ASN A 19 -16.67 42.52 -22.11
CA ASN A 19 -16.19 43.56 -23.00
C ASN A 19 -17.31 44.15 -23.88
N SER A 20 -18.32 43.34 -24.22
CA SER A 20 -19.49 43.80 -24.99
C SER A 20 -20.49 44.56 -24.10
N ALA A 21 -20.68 44.12 -22.85
CA ALA A 21 -21.64 44.71 -21.92
C ALA A 21 -21.09 45.94 -21.16
N TRP A 22 -19.79 45.98 -20.90
CA TRP A 22 -19.11 47.06 -20.20
C TRP A 22 -17.80 47.45 -20.92
N PRO A 23 -17.90 48.21 -22.02
CA PRO A 23 -16.74 48.65 -22.80
C PRO A 23 -15.85 49.58 -21.98
N GLY A 24 -14.52 49.50 -22.17
CA GLY A 24 -13.55 50.43 -21.57
C GLY A 24 -12.85 49.97 -20.28
N HIS A 25 -13.20 48.78 -19.75
CA HIS A 25 -12.57 48.22 -18.54
C HIS A 25 -11.84 46.87 -18.79
N PRO A 26 -10.81 46.84 -19.66
CA PRO A 26 -10.15 45.59 -20.05
C PRO A 26 -9.46 44.85 -18.89
N VAL A 27 -8.98 45.59 -17.88
CA VAL A 27 -8.33 45.00 -16.69
C VAL A 27 -9.34 44.22 -15.85
N TRP A 28 -10.50 44.79 -15.54
CA TRP A 28 -11.55 44.13 -14.75
C TRP A 28 -12.16 42.94 -15.49
N ASN A 29 -12.35 43.05 -16.81
CA ASN A 29 -12.83 41.94 -17.63
C ASN A 29 -11.85 40.77 -17.63
N SER A 30 -10.54 41.05 -17.64
CA SER A 30 -9.48 40.04 -17.54
C SER A 30 -9.44 39.37 -16.16
N ILE A 31 -9.59 40.14 -15.08
CA ILE A 31 -9.70 39.57 -13.72
C ILE A 31 -10.94 38.66 -13.61
N ALA A 32 -12.09 39.11 -14.08
CA ALA A 32 -13.33 38.32 -14.06
C ALA A 32 -13.21 37.03 -14.88
N ALA A 33 -12.53 37.07 -16.03
CA ALA A 33 -12.25 35.90 -16.84
C ALA A 33 -11.36 34.88 -16.11
N VAL A 34 -10.32 35.33 -15.40
CA VAL A 34 -9.47 34.47 -14.55
C VAL A 34 -10.26 33.88 -13.39
N VAL A 35 -11.12 34.68 -12.73
CA VAL A 35 -12.00 34.17 -11.66
C VAL A 35 -12.98 33.13 -12.21
N GLY A 36 -13.57 33.35 -13.39
CA GLY A 36 -14.43 32.39 -14.07
C GLY A 36 -13.70 31.08 -14.41
N PHE A 37 -12.49 31.18 -14.94
CA PHE A 37 -11.61 30.04 -15.20
C PHE A 37 -11.35 29.21 -13.93
N LEU A 38 -10.90 29.88 -12.86
CA LEU A 38 -10.56 29.23 -11.60
C LEU A 38 -11.80 28.65 -10.91
N GLY A 39 -12.92 29.38 -10.90
CA GLY A 39 -14.18 28.96 -10.30
C GLY A 39 -14.72 27.68 -10.93
N VAL A 40 -14.78 27.62 -12.26
CA VAL A 40 -15.24 26.42 -12.97
C VAL A 40 -14.26 25.25 -12.77
N GLY A 41 -12.95 25.52 -12.82
CA GLY A 41 -11.93 24.51 -12.53
C GLY A 41 -12.06 23.91 -11.12
N LEU A 42 -12.32 24.74 -10.11
CA LEU A 42 -12.53 24.32 -8.73
C LEU A 42 -13.79 23.45 -8.59
N VAL A 43 -14.93 23.88 -9.15
CA VAL A 43 -16.19 23.13 -9.07
C VAL A 43 -16.05 21.74 -9.71
N ILE A 44 -15.47 21.67 -10.91
CA ILE A 44 -15.28 20.39 -11.59
C ILE A 44 -14.33 19.48 -10.78
N ASN A 45 -13.22 20.02 -10.24
CA ASN A 45 -12.30 19.24 -9.42
C ASN A 45 -12.94 18.70 -8.15
N LEU A 46 -13.75 19.51 -7.44
CA LEU A 46 -14.49 19.06 -6.26
C LEU A 46 -15.49 17.96 -6.62
N GLN A 47 -16.18 18.08 -7.75
CA GLN A 47 -17.13 17.08 -8.20
C GLN A 47 -16.46 15.74 -8.56
N ILE A 48 -15.31 15.79 -9.23
CA ILE A 48 -14.51 14.59 -9.52
C ILE A 48 -14.01 13.96 -8.24
N LYS A 49 -13.52 14.76 -7.29
CA LYS A 49 -13.05 14.29 -5.99
C LYS A 49 -14.16 13.54 -5.25
N LYS A 50 -15.35 14.13 -5.12
CA LYS A 50 -16.52 13.48 -4.49
C LYS A 50 -16.89 12.16 -5.16
N ARG A 51 -16.89 12.13 -6.50
CA ARG A 51 -17.18 10.88 -7.26
C ARG A 51 -16.11 9.82 -7.02
N LEU A 52 -14.84 10.20 -6.99
CA LEU A 52 -13.74 9.29 -6.73
C LEU A 52 -13.81 8.73 -5.30
N GLU A 53 -14.06 9.60 -4.32
CA GLU A 53 -14.26 9.22 -2.92
C GLU A 53 -15.44 8.26 -2.75
N ALA A 54 -16.55 8.48 -3.48
CA ALA A 54 -17.67 7.55 -3.49
C ALA A 54 -17.27 6.15 -4.03
N ILE A 55 -16.51 6.10 -5.12
CA ILE A 55 -16.04 4.83 -5.70
C ILE A 55 -15.07 4.12 -4.74
N PHE A 56 -14.12 4.84 -4.14
CA PHE A 56 -13.20 4.27 -3.17
C PHE A 56 -13.91 3.84 -1.88
N GLY A 57 -14.92 4.59 -1.45
CA GLY A 57 -15.80 4.21 -0.36
C GLY A 57 -16.54 2.90 -0.64
N GLU A 58 -17.06 2.73 -1.86
CA GLU A 58 -17.73 1.47 -2.28
C GLU A 58 -16.75 0.28 -2.33
N VAL A 59 -15.51 0.50 -2.77
CA VAL A 59 -14.45 -0.52 -2.70
C VAL A 59 -14.16 -0.90 -1.25
N GLN A 60 -13.99 0.11 -0.38
CA GLN A 60 -13.68 -0.11 1.03
C GLN A 60 -14.84 -0.83 1.74
N SER A 61 -16.09 -0.44 1.49
CA SER A 61 -17.25 -1.09 2.08
C SER A 61 -17.37 -2.54 1.61
N SER A 62 -17.18 -2.80 0.31
CA SER A 62 -17.20 -4.16 -0.24
C SER A 62 -16.14 -5.07 0.41
N ILE A 63 -14.93 -4.54 0.65
CA ILE A 63 -13.86 -5.28 1.34
C ILE A 63 -14.20 -5.52 2.81
N LEU A 64 -14.68 -4.50 3.53
CA LEU A 64 -15.04 -4.60 4.95
C LEU A 64 -16.19 -5.59 5.18
N GLU A 65 -17.26 -5.51 4.38
CA GLU A 65 -18.38 -6.46 4.43
C GLU A 65 -17.90 -7.90 4.21
N THR A 66 -17.00 -8.10 3.24
CA THR A 66 -16.40 -9.42 2.99
C THR A 66 -15.55 -9.86 4.19
N GLN A 67 -14.71 -9.00 4.74
CA GLN A 67 -13.88 -9.33 5.90
C GLN A 67 -14.72 -9.71 7.12
N GLU A 68 -15.83 -9.01 7.38
CA GLU A 68 -16.77 -9.35 8.45
C GLU A 68 -17.48 -10.68 8.18
N HIS A 69 -17.89 -10.92 6.94
CA HIS A 69 -18.50 -12.19 6.55
C HIS A 69 -17.52 -13.36 6.75
N LEU A 70 -16.28 -13.20 6.27
CA LEU A 70 -15.21 -14.17 6.43
C LEU A 70 -14.87 -14.39 7.90
N ARG A 71 -14.75 -13.34 8.71
CA ARG A 71 -14.47 -13.44 10.14
C ARG A 71 -15.57 -14.22 10.86
N ARG A 72 -16.84 -13.92 10.59
CA ARG A 72 -17.97 -14.68 11.13
C ARG A 72 -17.91 -16.15 10.73
N LYS A 73 -17.62 -16.43 9.46
CA LYS A 73 -17.50 -17.79 8.92
C LYS A 73 -16.34 -18.57 9.52
N ILE A 74 -15.17 -17.94 9.66
CA ILE A 74 -14.00 -18.51 10.32
C ILE A 74 -14.33 -18.85 11.77
N ASN A 75 -14.94 -17.93 12.52
CA ASN A 75 -15.35 -18.19 13.91
C ASN A 75 -16.32 -19.37 14.00
N MET A 76 -17.30 -19.47 13.09
CA MET A 76 -18.23 -20.59 13.03
C MET A 76 -17.53 -21.92 12.71
N LEU A 77 -16.56 -21.93 11.79
CA LEU A 77 -15.82 -23.13 11.40
C LEU A 77 -14.80 -23.57 12.47
N GLN A 78 -14.16 -22.61 13.15
CA GLN A 78 -13.29 -22.86 14.30
C GLN A 78 -14.08 -23.47 15.46
N ASN A 79 -15.27 -22.95 15.75
CA ASN A 79 -16.16 -23.51 16.78
C ASN A 79 -16.65 -24.93 16.44
N LYS A 80 -16.68 -25.30 15.15
CA LYS A 80 -16.98 -26.67 14.69
C LYS A 80 -15.74 -27.58 14.63
N MET A 81 -14.59 -27.15 15.17
CA MET A 81 -13.29 -27.83 15.10
C MET A 81 -12.85 -28.19 13.67
N GLN A 82 -13.35 -27.49 12.65
CA GLN A 82 -12.91 -27.64 11.26
C GLN A 82 -11.73 -26.71 10.96
N GLY A 83 -10.77 -26.64 11.87
CA GLY A 83 -9.51 -25.94 11.64
C GLY A 83 -8.62 -26.79 10.73
N GLY A 84 -8.20 -26.27 9.58
CA GLY A 84 -7.27 -26.99 8.72
C GLY A 84 -7.00 -26.34 7.35
N PRO A 85 -6.09 -26.92 6.55
CA PRO A 85 -5.67 -26.36 5.26
C PRO A 85 -6.81 -26.12 4.26
N ARG A 86 -7.86 -26.95 4.30
CA ARG A 86 -9.04 -26.79 3.44
C ARG A 86 -9.84 -25.53 3.76
N VAL A 87 -10.01 -25.19 5.04
CA VAL A 87 -10.69 -23.96 5.44
C VAL A 87 -9.84 -22.74 5.10
N GLN A 88 -8.51 -22.83 5.27
CA GLN A 88 -7.61 -21.77 4.84
C GLN A 88 -7.68 -21.52 3.32
N ALA A 89 -7.64 -22.58 2.51
CA ALA A 89 -7.78 -22.45 1.05
C ALA A 89 -9.15 -21.89 0.64
N MET A 90 -10.23 -22.24 1.34
CA MET A 90 -11.56 -21.69 1.10
C MET A 90 -11.61 -20.18 1.42
N VAL A 91 -11.02 -19.77 2.54
CA VAL A 91 -10.91 -18.35 2.93
C VAL A 91 -10.09 -17.58 1.91
N GLU A 92 -8.94 -18.10 1.48
CA GLU A 92 -8.09 -17.47 0.46
C GLU A 92 -8.84 -17.29 -0.87
N LYS A 93 -9.61 -18.30 -1.30
CA LYS A 93 -10.44 -18.22 -2.51
C LYS A 93 -11.52 -17.14 -2.38
N GLU A 94 -12.25 -17.09 -1.28
CA GLU A 94 -13.29 -16.09 -1.05
C GLU A 94 -12.72 -14.67 -0.94
N GLN A 95 -11.55 -14.50 -0.30
CA GLN A 95 -10.82 -13.24 -0.30
C GLN A 95 -10.45 -12.81 -1.72
N ALA A 96 -9.96 -13.74 -2.54
CA ALA A 96 -9.61 -13.45 -3.93
C ALA A 96 -10.82 -13.03 -4.76
N GLU A 97 -11.94 -13.72 -4.64
CA GLU A 97 -13.19 -13.36 -5.33
C GLU A 97 -13.71 -11.98 -4.91
N ALA A 98 -13.64 -11.64 -3.62
CA ALA A 98 -14.03 -10.33 -3.12
C ALA A 98 -13.12 -9.21 -3.63
N ILE A 99 -11.81 -9.44 -3.66
CA ILE A 99 -10.86 -8.49 -4.23
C ILE A 99 -11.11 -8.29 -5.73
N MET A 100 -11.45 -9.34 -6.47
CA MET A 100 -11.84 -9.20 -7.89
C MET A 100 -13.13 -8.40 -8.06
N LYS A 101 -14.10 -8.51 -7.15
CA LYS A 101 -15.29 -7.64 -7.14
C LYS A 101 -14.93 -6.18 -6.86
N ALA A 102 -14.05 -5.93 -5.90
CA ALA A 102 -13.53 -4.58 -5.61
C ALA A 102 -12.82 -3.97 -6.82
N ILE A 103 -12.01 -4.76 -7.55
CA ILE A 103 -11.36 -4.31 -8.78
C ILE A 103 -12.38 -3.92 -9.86
N LYS A 104 -13.49 -4.67 -10.01
CA LYS A 104 -14.58 -4.29 -10.93
C LYS A 104 -15.25 -2.98 -10.55
N ILE A 105 -15.39 -2.67 -9.25
CA ILE A 105 -15.92 -1.38 -8.81
C ILE A 105 -14.98 -0.25 -9.27
N LEU A 106 -13.66 -0.45 -9.25
CA LEU A 106 -12.69 0.53 -9.75
C LEU A 106 -12.82 0.83 -11.25
N ASP A 107 -13.45 -0.04 -12.04
CA ASP A 107 -13.71 0.23 -13.47
C ASP A 107 -14.63 1.44 -13.66
N LYS A 108 -15.45 1.79 -12.64
CA LYS A 108 -16.27 3.01 -12.61
C LYS A 108 -15.43 4.31 -12.67
N VAL A 109 -14.11 4.24 -12.45
CA VAL A 109 -13.20 5.39 -12.57
C VAL A 109 -12.89 5.73 -14.04
N ALA A 110 -13.08 4.81 -14.99
CA ALA A 110 -12.71 5.00 -16.39
C ALA A 110 -13.26 6.31 -17.03
N PRO A 111 -14.52 6.73 -16.81
CA PRO A 111 -15.03 8.01 -17.31
C PRO A 111 -14.32 9.22 -16.70
N LEU A 112 -13.87 9.13 -15.44
CA LEU A 112 -13.20 10.23 -14.72
C LEU A 112 -11.80 10.54 -15.28
N LYS A 113 -11.17 9.57 -15.96
CA LYS A 113 -9.82 9.71 -16.55
C LYS A 113 -9.72 10.90 -17.51
N LYS A 114 -10.78 11.21 -18.25
CA LYS A 114 -10.82 12.35 -19.20
C LYS A 114 -10.72 13.71 -18.47
N TRP A 115 -11.19 13.73 -17.23
CA TRP A 115 -11.25 14.91 -16.40
C TRP A 115 -10.01 15.07 -15.53
N ASN A 116 -9.61 13.99 -14.83
CA ASN A 116 -8.48 13.99 -13.91
C ASN A 116 -7.63 12.72 -14.08
N LEU A 117 -6.47 12.85 -14.73
CA LEU A 117 -5.54 11.74 -14.94
C LEU A 117 -4.90 11.26 -13.62
N LEU A 118 -4.69 12.16 -12.65
CA LEU A 118 -4.13 11.80 -11.35
C LEU A 118 -5.09 10.92 -10.56
N ALA A 119 -6.38 11.23 -10.60
CA ALA A 119 -7.43 10.40 -9.99
C ALA A 119 -7.44 8.98 -10.57
N ALA A 120 -7.32 8.86 -11.91
CA ALA A 120 -7.20 7.56 -12.56
C ALA A 120 -5.95 6.80 -12.09
N ARG A 121 -4.81 7.49 -11.93
CA ARG A 121 -3.58 6.88 -11.39
C ARG A 121 -3.71 6.43 -9.93
N GLN A 122 -4.50 7.14 -9.10
CA GLN A 122 -4.79 6.69 -7.73
C GLN A 122 -5.59 5.39 -7.74
N ALA A 123 -6.62 5.30 -8.59
CA ALA A 123 -7.40 4.07 -8.76
C ALA A 123 -6.55 2.91 -9.31
N ASP A 124 -5.68 3.18 -10.29
CA ASP A 124 -4.71 2.21 -10.79
C ASP A 124 -3.76 1.74 -9.69
N THR A 125 -3.32 2.64 -8.79
CA THR A 125 -2.47 2.27 -7.65
C THR A 125 -3.18 1.30 -6.72
N LEU A 126 -4.44 1.59 -6.34
CA LEU A 126 -5.24 0.70 -5.51
C LEU A 126 -5.50 -0.64 -6.21
N ARG A 127 -5.79 -0.63 -7.52
CA ARG A 127 -5.92 -1.85 -8.31
C ARG A 127 -4.64 -2.70 -8.25
N GLY A 128 -3.47 -2.08 -8.37
CA GLY A 128 -2.18 -2.75 -8.25
C GLY A 128 -1.96 -3.38 -6.87
N GLN A 129 -2.30 -2.68 -5.79
CA GLN A 129 -2.22 -3.21 -4.42
C GLN A 129 -3.16 -4.41 -4.21
N LEU A 130 -4.40 -4.32 -4.70
CA LEU A 130 -5.40 -5.37 -4.62
C LEU A 130 -4.97 -6.64 -5.37
N LEU A 131 -4.49 -6.48 -6.61
CA LEU A 131 -3.94 -7.60 -7.40
C LEU A 131 -2.73 -8.24 -6.71
N PHE A 132 -1.86 -7.41 -6.11
CA PHE A 132 -0.73 -7.89 -5.32
C PHE A 132 -1.19 -8.73 -4.12
N GLN A 133 -2.24 -8.31 -3.41
CA GLN A 133 -2.78 -9.02 -2.24
C GLN A 133 -3.32 -10.41 -2.57
N ILE A 134 -3.85 -10.63 -3.78
CA ILE A 134 -4.28 -11.96 -4.24
C ILE A 134 -3.17 -12.73 -4.96
N LYS A 135 -1.93 -12.21 -4.91
CA LYS A 135 -0.74 -12.77 -5.56
C LYS A 135 -0.85 -12.84 -7.09
N ASP A 136 -1.76 -12.08 -7.71
CA ASP A 136 -1.77 -11.88 -9.16
C ASP A 136 -0.75 -10.82 -9.55
N PHE A 137 0.51 -11.20 -9.42
CA PHE A 137 1.63 -10.31 -9.58
C PHE A 137 1.80 -9.81 -11.02
N THR A 138 1.52 -10.67 -12.00
CA THR A 138 1.65 -10.33 -13.42
C THR A 138 0.66 -9.22 -13.79
N ALA A 139 -0.58 -9.30 -13.29
CA ALA A 139 -1.56 -8.23 -13.48
C ALA A 139 -1.23 -6.99 -12.64
N ALA A 140 -0.65 -7.14 -11.44
CA ALA A 140 -0.29 -6.03 -10.56
C ALA A 140 0.86 -5.16 -11.10
N ASP A 141 1.89 -5.78 -11.70
CA ASP A 141 3.13 -5.13 -12.15
C ASP A 141 2.93 -3.87 -13.01
N PRO A 142 2.10 -3.85 -14.07
CA PRO A 142 1.90 -2.63 -14.87
C PRO A 142 1.29 -1.47 -14.09
N TYR A 143 0.48 -1.75 -13.07
CA TYR A 143 -0.12 -0.75 -12.21
C TYR A 143 0.88 -0.25 -11.15
N LEU A 144 1.61 -1.16 -10.50
CA LEU A 144 2.63 -0.83 -9.50
C LEU A 144 3.80 -0.03 -10.09
N ASP A 145 4.17 -0.30 -11.36
CA ASP A 145 5.21 0.45 -12.06
C ASP A 145 4.87 1.95 -12.20
N LYS A 146 3.58 2.27 -12.32
CA LYS A 146 3.06 3.65 -12.48
C LYS A 146 2.37 4.19 -11.22
N ALA A 147 2.41 3.43 -10.12
CA ALA A 147 1.73 3.76 -8.88
C ALA A 147 2.18 5.11 -8.31
N ILE A 148 1.22 5.84 -7.74
CA ILE A 148 1.48 7.02 -6.93
C ILE A 148 1.81 6.53 -5.53
N ILE A 149 3.09 6.63 -5.17
CA ILE A 149 3.57 6.17 -3.87
C ILE A 149 3.21 7.20 -2.79
N LEU A 150 2.14 6.93 -2.03
CA LEU A 150 1.70 7.78 -0.92
C LEU A 150 2.11 7.23 0.44
N ASP A 151 2.26 5.91 0.55
CA ASP A 151 2.60 5.20 1.77
C ASP A 151 3.80 4.25 1.56
N PRO A 152 4.46 3.82 2.66
CA PRO A 152 5.63 2.93 2.59
C PRO A 152 5.33 1.52 2.09
N VAL A 153 4.12 1.00 2.34
CA VAL A 153 3.73 -0.36 1.97
C VAL A 153 3.63 -0.49 0.46
N THR A 154 3.00 0.48 -0.21
CA THR A 154 2.96 0.53 -1.68
C THR A 154 4.36 0.58 -2.30
N LEU A 155 5.28 1.33 -1.68
CA LEU A 155 6.66 1.36 -2.14
C LEU A 155 7.32 -0.02 -1.96
N ALA A 156 7.12 -0.66 -0.82
CA ALA A 156 7.68 -1.97 -0.52
C ALA A 156 7.13 -3.07 -1.46
N MET A 157 5.82 -3.03 -1.78
CA MET A 157 5.20 -3.90 -2.80
C MET A 157 5.89 -3.70 -4.16
N LYS A 158 6.03 -2.44 -4.61
CA LYS A 158 6.71 -2.13 -5.87
C LYS A 158 8.17 -2.60 -5.87
N MET A 159 8.91 -2.33 -4.80
CA MET A 159 10.31 -2.77 -4.66
C MET A 159 10.43 -4.29 -4.72
N THR A 160 9.53 -5.01 -4.03
CA THR A 160 9.46 -6.47 -4.07
C THR A 160 9.26 -6.98 -5.48
N ARG A 161 8.33 -6.36 -6.23
CA ARG A 161 8.06 -6.71 -7.63
C ARG A 161 9.21 -6.38 -8.58
N LEU A 162 9.90 -5.26 -8.38
CA LEU A 162 11.10 -4.93 -9.14
C LEU A 162 12.21 -5.95 -8.88
N TYR A 163 12.42 -6.32 -7.62
CA TYR A 163 13.43 -7.31 -7.24
C TYR A 163 13.15 -8.68 -7.86
N LYS A 164 11.92 -9.19 -7.74
CA LYS A 164 11.52 -10.48 -8.33
C LYS A 164 11.61 -10.51 -9.86
N ARG A 165 11.64 -9.35 -10.53
CA ARG A 165 11.87 -9.20 -11.98
C ARG A 165 13.34 -8.92 -12.34
N GLY A 166 14.27 -9.06 -11.39
CA GLY A 166 15.71 -8.85 -11.63
C GLY A 166 16.12 -7.39 -11.81
N ARG A 167 15.24 -6.42 -11.53
CA ARG A 167 15.49 -4.99 -11.76
C ARG A 167 16.16 -4.32 -10.56
N MET A 168 17.31 -4.83 -10.14
CA MET A 168 17.98 -4.41 -8.90
C MET A 168 18.33 -2.91 -8.88
N GLU A 169 18.76 -2.33 -10.00
CA GLU A 169 19.01 -0.88 -10.08
C GLU A 169 17.78 -0.04 -9.76
N ASP A 170 16.61 -0.48 -10.23
CA ASP A 170 15.36 0.22 -9.98
C ASP A 170 14.90 0.05 -8.53
N VAL A 171 15.19 -1.09 -7.91
CA VAL A 171 15.02 -1.30 -6.47
C VAL A 171 15.87 -0.29 -5.69
N THR A 172 17.16 -0.16 -6.01
CA THR A 172 18.04 0.80 -5.34
C THR A 172 17.57 2.25 -5.55
N LYS A 173 17.11 2.61 -6.75
CA LYS A 173 16.53 3.95 -7.02
C LYS A 173 15.26 4.19 -6.21
N ALA A 174 14.38 3.18 -6.13
CA ALA A 174 13.14 3.25 -5.35
C ALA A 174 13.43 3.37 -3.85
N PHE A 175 14.37 2.59 -3.33
CA PHE A 175 14.85 2.65 -1.95
C PHE A 175 15.35 4.06 -1.59
N LYS A 176 16.29 4.60 -2.39
CA LYS A 176 16.86 5.95 -2.16
C LYS A 176 15.80 7.05 -2.16
N LYS A 177 14.80 6.97 -3.05
CA LYS A 177 13.66 7.89 -3.05
C LYS A 177 12.75 7.68 -1.83
N GLY A 178 12.54 6.43 -1.44
CA GLY A 178 11.76 6.02 -0.28
C GLY A 178 12.24 6.64 1.02
N ILE A 179 13.51 6.42 1.38
CA ILE A 179 14.09 6.95 2.63
C ILE A 179 14.23 8.48 2.66
N ARG A 180 14.17 9.13 1.49
CA ARG A 180 14.10 10.59 1.40
C ARG A 180 12.69 11.09 1.72
N ARG A 181 11.66 10.38 1.27
CA ARG A 181 10.25 10.74 1.42
C ARG A 181 9.66 10.31 2.76
N PHE A 182 9.94 9.09 3.19
CA PHE A 182 9.45 8.51 4.43
C PHE A 182 10.54 8.57 5.47
N LYS A 183 10.20 9.06 6.67
CA LYS A 183 11.10 9.25 7.81
C LYS A 183 10.64 8.40 8.98
N ASP A 184 11.53 8.21 9.94
CA ASP A 184 11.23 7.55 11.21
C ASP A 184 10.64 6.15 10.98
N GLU A 185 9.64 5.79 11.77
CA GLU A 185 8.95 4.50 11.68
C GLU A 185 8.40 4.19 10.28
N LYS A 186 8.01 5.21 9.51
CA LYS A 186 7.49 5.01 8.15
C LYS A 186 8.57 4.48 7.19
N SER A 187 9.84 4.67 7.50
CA SER A 187 10.95 4.14 6.71
C SER A 187 11.39 2.73 7.12
N THR A 188 10.93 2.23 8.28
CA THR A 188 11.30 0.91 8.82
C THR A 188 11.11 -0.22 7.82
N LEU A 189 9.92 -0.34 7.21
CA LEU A 189 9.62 -1.40 6.24
C LEU A 189 10.53 -1.31 5.00
N ILE A 190 10.89 -0.10 4.59
CA ILE A 190 11.73 0.15 3.40
C ILE A 190 13.18 -0.28 3.69
N TYR A 191 13.71 0.06 4.87
CA TYR A 191 15.03 -0.40 5.33
C TYR A 191 15.06 -1.92 5.54
N ALA A 192 14.02 -2.49 6.14
CA ALA A 192 13.89 -3.93 6.36
C ALA A 192 13.91 -4.70 5.04
N LEU A 193 13.12 -4.24 4.05
CA LEU A 193 13.09 -4.85 2.73
C LEU A 193 14.43 -4.76 2.01
N TYR A 194 15.05 -3.58 1.98
CA TYR A 194 16.29 -3.41 1.25
C TYR A 194 17.47 -4.16 1.89
N SER A 195 17.57 -4.18 3.22
CA SER A 195 18.56 -5.00 3.93
C SER A 195 18.35 -6.49 3.68
N TRP A 196 17.10 -6.97 3.65
CA TRP A 196 16.79 -8.35 3.30
C TRP A 196 17.21 -8.69 1.88
N ILE A 197 16.93 -7.80 0.91
CA ILE A 197 17.37 -7.99 -0.49
C ILE A 197 18.90 -8.09 -0.56
N LEU A 198 19.64 -7.21 0.12
CA LEU A 198 21.10 -7.28 0.14
C LEU A 198 21.61 -8.60 0.71
N VAL A 199 20.98 -9.11 1.77
CA VAL A 199 21.31 -10.43 2.34
C VAL A 199 21.02 -11.57 1.35
N GLN A 200 19.91 -11.53 0.60
CA GLN A 200 19.60 -12.55 -0.41
C GLN A 200 20.60 -12.55 -1.58
N GLU A 201 21.18 -11.38 -1.89
CA GLU A 201 22.21 -11.21 -2.92
C GLU A 201 23.64 -11.46 -2.39
N ASP A 202 23.79 -12.02 -1.18
CA ASP A 202 25.09 -12.26 -0.50
C ASP A 202 25.92 -10.98 -0.25
N ARG A 203 25.27 -9.82 -0.25
CA ARG A 203 25.89 -8.50 0.00
C ARG A 203 25.76 -8.12 1.47
N VAL A 204 26.26 -8.99 2.35
CA VAL A 204 26.07 -8.88 3.81
C VAL A 204 26.73 -7.63 4.39
N ASP A 205 27.92 -7.26 3.93
CA ASP A 205 28.62 -6.06 4.42
C ASP A 205 27.83 -4.77 4.15
N GLU A 206 27.21 -4.69 2.97
CA GLU A 206 26.33 -3.58 2.63
C GLU A 206 25.06 -3.57 3.47
N ALA A 207 24.50 -4.74 3.79
CA ALA A 207 23.36 -4.85 4.68
C ALA A 207 23.70 -4.40 6.11
N VAL A 208 24.89 -4.73 6.63
CA VAL A 208 25.37 -4.25 7.93
C VAL A 208 25.50 -2.74 7.96
N ALA A 209 26.15 -2.15 6.94
CA ALA A 209 26.32 -0.69 6.85
C ALA A 209 24.96 0.03 6.76
N LEU A 210 24.03 -0.51 5.97
CA LEU A 210 22.68 0.00 5.83
C LEU A 210 21.91 -0.04 7.15
N LEU A 211 21.95 -1.15 7.88
CA LEU A 211 21.23 -1.29 9.15
C LEU A 211 21.86 -0.44 10.27
N PHE A 212 23.16 -0.18 10.20
CA PHE A 212 23.81 0.78 11.11
C PHE A 212 23.25 2.20 10.94
N GLU A 213 22.94 2.61 9.70
CA GLU A 213 22.23 3.85 9.42
C GLU A 213 20.75 3.77 9.84
N ALA A 214 20.08 2.64 9.58
CA ALA A 214 18.66 2.49 9.84
C ALA A 214 18.32 2.53 11.34
N LYS A 215 19.17 1.96 12.21
CA LYS A 215 18.91 1.90 13.66
C LYS A 215 18.88 3.27 14.33
N SER A 216 19.59 4.26 13.80
CA SER A 216 19.53 5.65 14.30
C SER A 216 18.38 6.45 13.72
N LYS A 217 17.78 5.99 12.61
CA LYS A 217 16.72 6.71 11.88
C LYS A 217 15.31 6.22 12.13
N THR A 218 15.11 5.02 12.65
CA THR A 218 13.79 4.36 12.66
C THR A 218 13.32 3.91 14.04
N GLU A 219 14.19 4.00 15.06
CA GLU A 219 14.02 3.47 16.42
C GLU A 219 13.61 1.99 16.53
N SER A 220 13.45 1.29 15.41
CA SER A 220 12.95 -0.07 15.31
C SER A 220 13.88 -1.07 15.97
N GLU A 221 13.35 -1.78 16.96
CA GLU A 221 14.06 -2.85 17.66
C GLU A 221 14.41 -4.01 16.73
N VAL A 222 13.55 -4.31 15.75
CA VAL A 222 13.82 -5.35 14.74
C VAL A 222 15.07 -5.01 13.93
N LEU A 223 15.22 -3.75 13.48
CA LEU A 223 16.38 -3.34 12.69
C LEU A 223 17.66 -3.28 13.53
N LYS A 224 17.57 -2.88 14.81
CA LYS A 224 18.68 -2.94 15.77
C LYS A 224 19.18 -4.37 15.95
N GLN A 225 18.29 -5.32 16.22
CA GLN A 225 18.64 -6.73 16.39
C GLN A 225 19.20 -7.36 15.11
N ASN A 226 18.63 -7.03 13.95
CA ASN A 226 19.14 -7.50 12.67
C ASN A 226 20.55 -6.98 12.39
N TRP A 227 20.83 -5.70 12.71
CA TRP A 227 22.18 -5.16 12.63
C TRP A 227 23.15 -5.95 13.51
N GLU A 228 22.81 -6.17 14.79
CA GLU A 228 23.66 -6.93 15.72
C GLU A 228 23.87 -8.38 15.29
N HIS A 229 22.90 -9.00 14.63
CA HIS A 229 23.03 -10.35 14.10
C HIS A 229 24.02 -10.37 12.95
N LEU A 230 23.84 -9.50 11.95
CA LEU A 230 24.72 -9.46 10.78
C LEU A 230 26.14 -9.02 11.12
N ALA A 231 26.31 -7.99 11.95
CA ALA A 231 27.63 -7.48 12.36
C ALA A 231 28.47 -8.52 13.12
N ASN A 232 27.83 -9.49 13.79
CA ASN A 232 28.49 -10.60 14.49
C ASN A 232 28.55 -11.89 13.65
N GLY A 233 28.31 -11.83 12.33
CA GLY A 233 28.33 -13.01 11.44
C GLY A 233 27.19 -14.01 11.69
N ARG A 234 26.17 -13.64 12.46
CA ARG A 234 25.03 -14.52 12.81
C ARG A 234 23.93 -14.45 11.75
N LEU A 235 24.28 -14.73 10.48
CA LEU A 235 23.38 -14.65 9.33
C LEU A 235 22.07 -15.42 9.53
N LYS A 236 22.13 -16.62 10.12
CA LYS A 236 20.96 -17.48 10.38
C LYS A 236 19.94 -16.87 11.35
N ARG A 237 20.30 -15.81 12.09
CA ARG A 237 19.41 -15.12 13.02
C ARG A 237 18.77 -13.86 12.42
N PHE A 238 19.23 -13.39 11.25
CA PHE A 238 18.60 -12.28 10.55
C PHE A 238 17.15 -12.61 10.20
N SER A 239 16.22 -11.76 10.62
CA SER A 239 14.79 -11.98 10.44
C SER A 239 14.00 -10.68 10.56
N ASN A 240 13.13 -10.42 9.59
CA ASN A 240 12.18 -9.32 9.65
C ASN A 240 10.82 -9.74 10.24
N ALA A 241 10.70 -10.97 10.77
CA ALA A 241 9.46 -11.51 11.33
C ALA A 241 8.83 -10.63 12.42
N GLY A 242 9.64 -9.87 13.17
CA GLY A 242 9.16 -8.94 14.20
C GLY A 242 8.32 -7.77 13.65
N LEU A 243 8.37 -7.50 12.34
CA LEU A 243 7.51 -6.51 11.69
C LEU A 243 6.09 -7.05 11.40
N GLY A 244 5.86 -8.33 11.68
CA GLY A 244 4.53 -8.94 11.63
C GLY A 244 3.90 -8.92 10.24
N GLU A 245 2.60 -8.63 10.21
CA GLU A 245 1.78 -8.74 9.00
C GLU A 245 2.27 -7.88 7.85
N GLN A 246 2.82 -6.68 8.10
CA GLN A 246 3.32 -5.81 7.03
C GLN A 246 4.50 -6.43 6.28
N TRP A 247 5.34 -7.21 6.97
CA TRP A 247 6.44 -7.93 6.33
C TRP A 247 5.94 -9.12 5.53
N TYR A 248 5.08 -9.95 6.14
CA TYR A 248 4.55 -11.13 5.48
C TYR A 248 3.61 -10.80 4.32
N ALA A 249 2.97 -9.63 4.34
CA ALA A 249 2.19 -9.10 3.23
C ALA A 249 3.02 -8.89 1.96
N LEU A 250 4.36 -8.84 2.04
CA LEU A 250 5.23 -8.75 0.85
C LEU A 250 5.44 -10.10 0.15
N TYR A 251 4.98 -11.21 0.75
CA TYR A 251 5.11 -12.58 0.21
C TYR A 251 6.57 -13.00 -0.08
N LEU A 252 7.52 -12.42 0.63
CA LEU A 252 8.94 -12.79 0.56
C LEU A 252 9.26 -13.98 1.47
N GLU A 253 8.55 -14.10 2.58
CA GLU A 253 8.70 -15.14 3.58
C GLU A 253 7.32 -15.62 4.05
N VAL A 254 7.25 -16.86 4.55
CA VAL A 254 6.03 -17.42 5.12
C VAL A 254 6.12 -17.33 6.64
N PRO A 255 5.06 -16.86 7.35
CA PRO A 255 5.06 -16.82 8.79
C PRO A 255 5.24 -18.23 9.37
N LYS A 256 6.19 -18.37 10.30
CA LYS A 256 6.37 -19.63 11.04
C LYS A 256 5.17 -19.80 11.97
N ALA A 257 4.52 -20.96 11.93
CA ALA A 257 3.41 -21.27 12.83
C ALA A 257 3.85 -21.02 14.29
N PRO A 258 3.03 -20.32 15.10
CA PRO A 258 3.36 -20.10 16.50
C PRO A 258 3.51 -21.47 17.16
N LYS A 259 4.71 -21.77 17.66
CA LYS A 259 4.93 -22.95 18.49
C LYS A 259 4.10 -22.73 19.76
N ILE A 260 2.95 -23.40 19.87
CA ILE A 260 2.20 -23.48 21.12
C ILE A 260 3.17 -24.10 22.12
N ARG A 261 3.75 -23.28 23.00
CA ARG A 261 4.53 -23.75 24.11
C ARG A 261 3.52 -24.41 25.03
N GLN A 262 3.38 -25.74 24.93
CA GLN A 262 2.62 -26.51 25.92
C GLN A 262 3.17 -26.09 27.28
N GLN A 263 2.33 -25.39 28.03
CA GLN A 263 2.62 -25.01 29.39
C GLN A 263 2.80 -26.34 30.12
N ALA A 264 4.05 -26.63 30.52
CA ALA A 264 4.37 -27.87 31.22
C ALA A 264 3.41 -27.97 32.40
N GLY A 265 2.59 -29.03 32.42
CA GLY A 265 1.64 -29.27 33.48
C GLY A 265 2.38 -29.22 34.81
N PHE A 266 1.91 -28.35 35.69
CA PHE A 266 2.43 -28.22 37.05
C PHE A 266 1.94 -29.43 37.85
N GLY A 267 2.52 -30.60 37.57
CA GLY A 267 2.34 -31.85 38.29
C GLY A 267 3.62 -32.14 39.05
N GLY A 268 3.78 -31.50 40.22
CA GLY A 268 4.87 -31.82 41.14
C GLY A 268 4.72 -33.26 41.68
N PRO A 269 5.83 -33.96 41.99
CA PRO A 269 5.78 -35.31 42.53
C PRO A 269 5.05 -35.34 43.88
N GLY A 270 4.07 -36.23 43.99
CA GLY A 270 3.33 -36.47 45.22
C GLY A 270 4.24 -36.79 46.40
N MET A 271 4.11 -36.00 47.47
CA MET A 271 4.51 -36.38 48.82
C MET A 271 3.61 -37.53 49.28
N GLY A 272 4.06 -38.76 49.05
CA GLY A 272 3.51 -39.95 49.68
C GLY A 272 4.24 -40.22 51.00
N GLY A 273 3.47 -40.36 52.08
CA GLY A 273 3.82 -41.23 53.20
C GLY A 273 4.44 -40.57 54.44
N PHE A 274 3.59 -40.11 55.36
CA PHE A 274 3.82 -40.28 56.79
C PHE A 274 2.50 -40.67 57.47
N ARG A 275 2.35 -41.98 57.71
CA ARG A 275 1.59 -42.58 58.80
C ARG A 275 2.28 -43.88 59.19
#